data_AF-A0A414YDP3-F1
#
_entry.id   AF-A0A414YDP3-F1
#
_cell.length_a   1.000
_cell.length_b   1.000
_cell.length_c   1.000
_cell.angle_alpha   90.00
_cell.angle_beta   90.00
_cell.angle_gamma   90.00
#
_symmetry.space_group_name_H-M   'P 1'
#
loop_
_entity.id
_entity.type
_entity.pdbx_description
1 polymer ?
#
loop_
_entity_poly.entity_id
_entity_poly.type
_entity_poly.pdbx_seq_one_letter_code
_entity_poly.pdbx_strand_id
1 'polypeptide(L)'
;MRTDVEKAPLKEKIEAVFNPSNIDDDCDKIAGLLAPNKVQIGELLDKREYHEAFTLFYEILESLSYHFIKDERYCHFDDMYSPDYTCGDMLDAIVKKVKDGVVAESDLKYLAETMD
;
A
#
# COMPACT_ATOMS: atom_id res chain seq x y z
N MET A 1 5.06 0.93 16.91
CA MET A 1 3.66 0.58 16.61
C MET A 1 2.81 1.82 16.76
N ARG A 2 2.08 2.21 15.70
CA ARG A 2 1.20 3.38 15.67
C ARG A 2 0.04 3.19 16.65
N THR A 3 -0.26 4.19 17.47
CA THR A 3 -1.32 4.11 18.53
C THR A 3 -2.49 5.05 18.28
N ASP A 4 -2.35 5.91 17.27
CA ASP A 4 -3.27 6.98 16.88
C ASP A 4 -4.32 6.55 15.83
N VAL A 5 -4.30 5.30 15.37
CA VAL A 5 -5.26 4.75 14.40
C VAL A 5 -6.13 3.65 14.99
N GLU A 6 -7.34 3.53 14.45
CA GLU A 6 -8.26 2.44 14.73
C GLU A 6 -7.62 1.10 14.34
N LYS A 7 -7.64 0.16 15.29
CA LYS A 7 -6.98 -1.14 15.14
C LYS A 7 -7.88 -2.16 14.46
N ALA A 8 -8.31 -1.85 13.25
CA ALA A 8 -8.95 -2.85 12.41
C ALA A 8 -7.95 -4.00 12.15
N PRO A 9 -8.40 -5.27 12.05
CA PRO A 9 -7.49 -6.41 11.85
C PRO A 9 -6.62 -6.29 10.60
N LEU A 10 -7.11 -5.62 9.55
CA LEU A 10 -6.34 -5.33 8.36
C LEU A 10 -5.23 -4.31 8.65
N LYS A 11 -5.58 -3.19 9.31
CA LYS A 11 -4.62 -2.16 9.71
C LYS A 11 -3.48 -2.74 10.54
N GLU A 12 -3.80 -3.55 11.54
CA GLU A 12 -2.77 -4.18 12.40
C GLU A 12 -1.79 -5.04 11.61
N LYS A 13 -2.27 -5.79 10.60
CA LYS A 13 -1.41 -6.60 9.74
C LYS A 13 -0.49 -5.74 8.88
N ILE A 14 -1.01 -4.66 8.31
CA ILE A 14 -0.20 -3.73 7.51
C ILE A 14 0.83 -3.01 8.38
N GLU A 15 0.43 -2.50 9.55
CA GLU A 15 1.34 -1.83 10.50
C GLU A 15 2.46 -2.75 11.00
N ALA A 16 2.24 -4.07 11.05
CA ALA A 16 3.28 -5.03 11.42
C ALA A 16 4.43 -5.11 10.38
N VAL A 17 4.16 -4.79 9.12
CA VAL A 17 5.19 -4.72 8.06
C VAL A 17 6.19 -3.61 8.35
N PHE A 18 5.70 -2.44 8.78
CA PHE A 18 6.49 -1.25 9.11
C PHE A 18 7.04 -1.27 10.54
N ASN A 19 7.39 -2.45 11.05
CA ASN A 19 8.08 -2.56 12.33
C ASN A 19 9.48 -1.92 12.20
N PRO A 20 9.96 -1.10 13.16
CA PRO A 20 11.30 -0.55 13.12
C PRO A 20 12.42 -1.59 12.99
N SER A 21 12.20 -2.84 13.44
CA SER A 21 13.14 -3.96 13.25
C SER A 21 13.20 -4.52 11.83
N ASN A 22 12.40 -3.97 10.91
CA ASN A 22 12.39 -4.30 9.49
C ASN A 22 13.09 -3.24 8.63
N ILE A 23 13.58 -2.16 9.22
CA ILE A 23 14.27 -1.07 8.53
C ILE A 23 15.74 -1.48 8.31
N ASP A 24 16.10 -1.78 7.07
CA ASP A 24 17.47 -1.89 6.53
C ASP A 24 17.76 -0.69 5.62
N ASP A 25 18.97 -0.50 5.09
CA ASP A 25 19.37 0.75 4.41
C ASP A 25 18.33 1.21 3.33
N ASP A 26 17.96 0.31 2.42
CA ASP A 26 17.03 0.54 1.30
C ASP A 26 15.54 0.20 1.59
N CYS A 27 15.19 -0.23 2.81
CA CYS A 27 13.88 -0.80 3.14
C CYS A 27 13.51 -2.06 2.30
N ASP A 28 14.50 -2.85 1.87
CA ASP A 28 14.31 -4.08 1.10
C ASP A 28 13.46 -5.11 1.85
N LYS A 29 13.68 -5.26 3.15
CA LYS A 29 12.87 -6.16 3.97
C LYS A 29 11.41 -5.72 4.05
N ILE A 30 11.14 -4.42 4.13
CA ILE A 30 9.76 -3.90 4.08
C ILE A 30 9.12 -4.18 2.71
N ALA A 31 9.85 -3.93 1.62
CA ALA A 31 9.38 -4.24 0.27
C ALA A 31 9.06 -5.74 0.11
N GLY A 32 9.94 -6.62 0.58
CA GLY A 32 9.72 -8.07 0.58
C GLY A 32 8.51 -8.50 1.41
N LEU A 33 8.23 -7.82 2.53
CA LEU A 33 7.05 -8.06 3.35
C LEU A 33 5.75 -7.52 2.75
N LEU A 34 5.82 -6.53 1.86
CA LEU A 34 4.68 -6.03 1.07
C LEU A 34 4.38 -6.88 -0.17
N ALA A 35 5.34 -7.68 -0.65
CA ALA A 35 5.15 -8.51 -1.84
C ALA A 35 3.93 -9.47 -1.78
N PRO A 36 3.61 -10.11 -0.64
CA PRO A 36 2.36 -10.87 -0.50
C PRO A 36 1.10 -10.02 -0.71
N ASN A 37 1.10 -8.77 -0.21
CA ASN A 37 -0.03 -7.86 -0.43
C ASN A 37 -0.15 -7.45 -1.90
N LYS A 38 0.97 -7.29 -2.62
CA LYS A 38 0.97 -7.04 -4.06
C LYS A 38 0.29 -8.19 -4.81
N VAL A 39 0.63 -9.44 -4.47
CA VAL A 39 -0.01 -10.62 -5.04
C VAL A 39 -1.51 -10.62 -4.72
N GLN A 40 -1.87 -10.36 -3.46
CA GLN A 40 -3.26 -10.31 -3.02
C GLN A 40 -4.07 -9.25 -3.78
N ILE A 41 -3.54 -8.04 -3.98
CA ILE A 41 -4.19 -7.00 -4.78
C ILE A 41 -4.43 -7.51 -6.20
N GLY A 42 -3.42 -8.13 -6.84
CA GLY A 42 -3.59 -8.73 -8.18
C GLY A 42 -4.72 -9.74 -8.24
N GLU A 43 -4.80 -10.64 -7.26
CA GLU A 43 -5.87 -11.65 -7.18
C GLU A 43 -7.27 -11.03 -7.00
N LEU A 44 -7.39 -10.00 -6.14
CA LEU A 44 -8.65 -9.26 -5.94
C LEU A 44 -9.09 -8.57 -7.25
N LEU A 45 -8.15 -7.91 -7.95
CA LEU A 45 -8.41 -7.26 -9.23
C LEU A 45 -8.82 -8.25 -10.33
N ASP A 46 -8.30 -9.48 -10.32
CA ASP A 46 -8.69 -10.52 -11.28
C ASP A 46 -10.08 -11.11 -10.97
N LYS A 47 -10.46 -11.16 -9.69
CA LYS A 47 -11.81 -11.51 -9.23
C LYS A 47 -12.83 -10.38 -9.37
N ARG A 48 -12.39 -9.17 -9.76
CA ARG A 48 -13.20 -7.94 -9.80
C ARG A 48 -13.68 -7.48 -8.43
N GLU A 49 -12.97 -7.86 -7.38
CA GLU A 49 -13.16 -7.41 -5.99
C GLU A 49 -12.42 -6.07 -5.80
N TYR A 50 -12.87 -5.03 -6.53
CA TYR A 50 -12.15 -3.76 -6.63
C TYR A 50 -12.17 -2.95 -5.33
N HIS A 51 -13.31 -2.94 -4.63
CA HIS A 51 -13.44 -2.22 -3.37
C HIS A 51 -12.44 -2.75 -2.32
N GLU A 52 -12.30 -4.07 -2.22
CA GLU A 52 -11.35 -4.75 -1.34
C GLU A 52 -9.91 -4.49 -1.78
N ALA A 53 -9.62 -4.52 -3.09
CA ALA A 53 -8.30 -4.19 -3.62
C ALA A 53 -7.89 -2.76 -3.29
N PHE A 54 -8.81 -1.80 -3.43
CA PHE A 54 -8.57 -0.39 -3.14
C PHE A 54 -8.39 -0.16 -1.64
N THR A 55 -9.25 -0.76 -0.81
CA THR A 55 -9.11 -0.72 0.65
C THR A 55 -7.73 -1.21 1.10
N LEU A 56 -7.30 -2.38 0.60
CA LEU A 56 -6.00 -2.95 0.95
C LEU A 56 -4.85 -2.03 0.50
N PHE A 57 -4.92 -1.49 -0.71
CA PHE A 57 -3.90 -0.57 -1.23
C PHE A 57 -3.82 0.72 -0.41
N TYR A 58 -4.96 1.30 -0.02
CA TYR A 58 -5.00 2.51 0.79
C TYR A 58 -4.45 2.31 2.18
N GLU A 59 -4.74 1.17 2.81
CA GLU A 59 -4.16 0.85 4.12
C GLU A 59 -2.63 0.78 4.07
N ILE A 60 -2.08 0.17 3.00
CA ILE A 60 -0.64 0.12 2.74
C ILE A 60 -0.09 1.53 2.52
N LEU A 61 -0.72 2.32 1.67
CA LEU A 61 -0.24 3.65 1.31
C LEU A 61 -0.25 4.61 2.50
N GLU A 62 -1.28 4.55 3.34
CA GLU A 62 -1.36 5.37 4.54
C GLU A 62 -0.24 5.01 5.53
N SER A 63 -0.02 3.72 5.78
CA SER A 63 1.06 3.26 6.66
C SER A 63 2.44 3.58 6.07
N LEU A 64 2.63 3.37 4.76
CA LEU A 64 3.87 3.72 4.06
C LEU A 64 4.20 5.20 4.23
N SER A 65 3.22 6.08 3.97
CA SER A 65 3.40 7.53 4.04
C SER A 65 3.73 7.99 5.46
N TYR A 66 3.03 7.43 6.46
CA TYR A 66 3.30 7.72 7.86
C TYR A 66 4.73 7.34 8.27
N HIS A 67 5.15 6.10 7.98
CA HIS A 67 6.46 5.60 8.39
C HIS A 67 7.60 6.22 7.57
N PHE A 68 7.37 6.56 6.30
CA PHE A 68 8.33 7.31 5.50
C PHE A 68 8.73 8.65 6.18
N ILE A 69 7.74 9.39 6.68
CA ILE A 69 8.00 10.65 7.40
C ILE A 69 8.57 10.39 8.79
N LYS A 70 7.97 9.46 9.55
CA LYS A 70 8.31 9.19 10.94
C LYS A 70 9.73 8.65 11.10
N ASP A 71 10.15 7.76 10.20
CA ASP A 71 11.47 7.14 10.22
C ASP A 71 12.49 8.00 9.45
N GLU A 72 12.13 9.25 9.12
CA GLU A 72 12.96 10.23 8.42
C GLU A 72 13.57 9.71 7.12
N ARG A 73 12.86 8.84 6.40
CA ARG A 73 13.40 8.19 5.20
C ARG A 73 13.74 9.15 4.08
N TYR A 74 13.10 10.32 4.07
CA TYR A 74 13.49 11.42 3.20
C TYR A 74 14.93 11.89 3.42
N CYS A 75 15.57 11.70 4.58
CA CYS A 75 16.97 12.10 4.80
C CYS A 75 17.99 11.17 4.10
N HIS A 76 17.55 10.03 3.56
CA HIS A 76 18.39 8.98 2.97
C HIS A 76 18.34 9.02 1.43
N PHE A 77 18.47 10.23 0.85
CA PHE A 77 18.22 10.51 -0.58
C PHE A 77 19.14 9.77 -1.58
N ASP A 78 20.28 9.24 -1.14
CA ASP A 78 21.20 8.48 -2.00
C ASP A 78 20.87 6.97 -2.05
N ASP A 79 19.96 6.53 -1.17
CA ASP A 79 19.54 5.14 -1.02
C ASP A 79 18.21 4.88 -1.76
N MET A 80 18.09 3.69 -2.32
CA MET A 80 16.90 3.29 -3.07
C MET A 80 15.77 3.00 -2.08
N TYR A 81 14.65 3.71 -2.13
CA TYR A 81 13.51 3.37 -1.26
C TYR A 81 12.65 2.26 -1.90
N SER A 82 13.04 1.01 -1.66
CA SER A 82 12.42 -0.19 -2.25
C SER A 82 10.88 -0.30 -2.09
N PRO A 83 10.26 0.15 -0.98
CA PRO A 83 8.80 0.10 -0.83
C PRO A 83 8.05 0.92 -1.89
N ASP A 84 8.62 2.01 -2.42
CA ASP A 84 7.97 2.84 -3.44
C ASP A 84 7.78 2.06 -4.75
N TYR A 85 8.76 1.28 -5.17
CA TYR A 85 8.64 0.44 -6.37
C TYR A 85 7.57 -0.64 -6.17
N THR A 86 7.53 -1.24 -4.98
CA THR A 86 6.55 -2.29 -4.67
C THR A 86 5.13 -1.74 -4.67
N CYS A 87 4.91 -0.55 -4.11
CA CYS A 87 3.62 0.13 -4.13
C CYS A 87 3.28 0.70 -5.52
N GLY A 88 4.28 1.14 -6.28
CA GLY A 88 4.14 1.56 -7.67
C GLY A 88 3.58 0.45 -8.56
N ASP A 89 4.10 -0.78 -8.42
CA ASP A 89 3.57 -1.93 -9.16
C ASP A 89 2.09 -2.23 -8.81
N MET A 90 1.69 -2.06 -7.54
CA MET A 90 0.30 -2.21 -7.12
C MET A 90 -0.58 -1.14 -7.75
N LEU A 91 -0.13 0.12 -7.74
CA LEU A 91 -0.83 1.24 -8.35
C LEU A 91 -0.99 1.05 -9.85
N ASP A 92 0.06 0.62 -10.55
CA ASP A 92 0.02 0.35 -11.99
C ASP A 92 -1.02 -0.72 -12.34
N ALA A 93 -1.13 -1.78 -11.52
CA ALA A 93 -2.14 -2.81 -11.68
C ALA A 93 -3.57 -2.25 -11.53
N ILE A 94 -3.80 -1.40 -10.51
CA ILE A 94 -5.08 -0.72 -10.28
C ILE A 94 -5.42 0.21 -11.46
N VAL A 95 -4.49 1.09 -11.83
CA VAL A 95 -4.65 2.06 -12.91
C VAL A 95 -4.95 1.37 -14.24
N LYS A 96 -4.33 0.22 -14.51
CA LYS A 96 -4.63 -0.58 -15.70
C LYS A 96 -6.10 -1.00 -15.74
N LYS A 97 -6.65 -1.56 -14.65
CA LYS A 97 -8.06 -1.99 -14.59
C LYS A 97 -9.02 -0.79 -14.74
N VAL A 98 -8.68 0.35 -14.14
CA VAL A 98 -9.44 1.60 -14.30
C VAL A 98 -9.45 2.05 -15.76
N LYS A 99 -8.29 2.09 -16.42
CA LYS A 99 -8.17 2.48 -17.84
C LYS A 99 -8.86 1.52 -18.79
N ASP A 100 -8.87 0.22 -18.46
CA ASP A 100 -9.57 -0.80 -19.22
C ASP A 100 -11.11 -0.67 -19.12
N GLY A 101 -11.63 0.22 -18.26
CA GLY A 101 -13.06 0.50 -18.11
C GLY A 101 -13.85 -0.66 -17.46
N VAL A 102 -13.16 -1.55 -16.75
CA VAL A 102 -13.76 -2.76 -16.14
C VAL A 102 -14.16 -2.58 -14.68
N VAL A 103 -13.87 -1.42 -14.10
CA VAL A 103 -14.19 -1.04 -12.71
C VAL A 103 -15.57 -0.37 -12.68
N ALA A 104 -16.42 -0.76 -11.72
CA ALA A 104 -17.75 -0.18 -11.58
C ALA A 104 -17.68 1.28 -11.10
N GLU A 105 -18.67 2.09 -11.47
CA GLU A 105 -18.75 3.50 -11.07
C GLU A 105 -18.74 3.68 -9.55
N SER A 106 -19.37 2.78 -8.80
CA SER A 106 -19.34 2.78 -7.33
C SER A 106 -17.93 2.65 -6.76
N ASP A 107 -17.12 1.79 -7.36
CA ASP A 107 -15.74 1.56 -6.92
C ASP A 107 -14.82 2.71 -7.35
N LEU A 108 -15.05 3.30 -8.53
CA LEU A 108 -14.36 4.51 -8.95
C LEU A 108 -14.68 5.70 -8.04
N LYS A 109 -15.94 5.81 -7.61
CA LYS A 109 -16.37 6.81 -6.65
C LYS A 109 -15.70 6.61 -5.30
N TYR A 110 -15.65 5.37 -4.81
CA TYR A 110 -14.89 5.03 -3.60
C TYR A 110 -13.41 5.39 -3.72
N LEU A 111 -12.79 5.10 -4.88
CA LEU A 111 -11.41 5.47 -5.17
C LEU A 111 -11.21 6.99 -5.04
N ALA A 112 -12.10 7.81 -5.62
CA ALA A 112 -12.01 9.26 -5.58
C ALA A 112 -12.26 9.84 -4.17
N GLU A 113 -13.29 9.38 -3.47
CA GLU A 113 -13.69 9.92 -2.15
C GLU A 113 -12.73 9.55 -1.01
N THR A 114 -11.96 8.47 -1.17
CA THR A 114 -10.97 8.06 -0.16
C THR A 114 -9.67 8.89 -0.23
N MET A 115 -9.49 9.69 -1.30
CA MET A 115 -8.31 10.52 -1.54
C MET A 115 -8.50 12.02 -1.19
N ASP A 116 -9.71 12.45 -0.81
CA ASP A 116 -10.04 13.81 -0.36
C ASP A 116 -9.91 13.97 1.16
#